data_AF-A0A1V5FJG0-F1
#
_entry.id   AF-A0A1V5FJG0-F1
#
_cell.length_a   1.000
_cell.length_b   1.000
_cell.length_c   1.000
_cell.angle_alpha   90.00
_cell.angle_beta   90.00
_cell.angle_gamma   90.00
#
_symmetry.space_group_name_H-M   'P 1'
#
loop_
_entity.id
_entity.type
_entity.pdbx_description
1 polymer ?
#
loop_
_entity_poly.entity_id
_entity_poly.type
_entity_poly.pdbx_seq_one_letter_code
_entity_poly.pdbx_strand_id
1 'polypeptide(L)'
;MPGRKAGGRTGSRIHPVYGYRSCHTGDDIGAPSGTPIKAAADGVVISIASGGPYGNHTLISHGGGLVTMYAHQSRFGVTQGQQVSRGQTVGYVGSTGYSTGPHLHFEVHVNGIPWEPMGWFGESKHRVTCA
;
A
#
# COMPACT_ATOMS: atom_id res chain seq x y z
N MET A 1 -8.06 -1.64 -6.43
CA MET A 1 -9.06 -0.90 -7.22
C MET A 1 -9.05 -1.47 -8.63
N PRO A 2 -10.15 -2.01 -9.17
CA PRO A 2 -10.14 -2.56 -10.52
C PRO A 2 -9.76 -1.49 -11.54
N GLY A 3 -8.81 -1.79 -12.43
CA GLY A 3 -8.53 -1.00 -13.65
C GLY A 3 -7.73 0.31 -13.48
N ARG A 4 -7.20 0.64 -12.30
CA ARG A 4 -6.33 1.82 -12.13
C ARG A 4 -4.85 1.45 -12.23
N LYS A 5 -4.07 2.24 -12.96
CA LYS A 5 -2.62 2.10 -13.08
C LYS A 5 -1.92 2.84 -11.93
N ALA A 6 -0.76 2.31 -11.49
CA ALA A 6 0.14 3.03 -10.61
C ALA A 6 0.65 4.31 -11.29
N GLY A 7 0.54 5.44 -10.60
CA GLY A 7 1.07 6.73 -11.01
C GLY A 7 2.50 6.98 -10.50
N GLY A 8 2.81 6.55 -9.27
CA GLY A 8 4.17 6.53 -8.71
C GLY A 8 4.66 5.09 -8.55
N ARG A 9 5.88 4.80 -9.00
CA ARG A 9 6.46 3.44 -8.99
C ARG A 9 7.50 3.26 -7.89
N THR A 10 7.80 2.02 -7.53
CA THR A 10 8.86 1.71 -6.57
C THR A 10 10.25 2.20 -7.03
N GLY A 11 11.17 2.36 -6.06
CA GLY A 11 12.59 2.67 -6.30
C GLY A 11 13.06 4.01 -5.76
N SER A 12 14.33 4.35 -6.04
CA SER A 12 14.95 5.60 -5.60
C SER A 12 14.23 6.81 -6.20
N ARG A 13 13.75 7.71 -5.35
CA ARG A 13 13.23 9.03 -5.74
C ARG A 13 13.89 10.15 -4.97
N ILE A 14 13.86 11.35 -5.52
CA ILE A 14 14.12 12.55 -4.74
C ILE A 14 12.82 12.85 -3.96
N HIS A 15 12.91 12.99 -2.64
CA HIS A 15 11.77 13.25 -1.77
C HIS A 15 11.06 14.52 -2.25
N PRO A 16 9.78 14.45 -2.67
CA PRO A 16 9.12 15.54 -3.38
C PRO A 16 8.97 16.81 -2.54
N VAL A 17 9.04 16.68 -1.21
CA VAL A 17 8.91 17.80 -0.25
C VAL A 17 10.26 18.33 0.25
N TYR A 18 11.30 17.49 0.28
CA TYR A 18 12.53 17.79 1.05
C TYR A 18 13.84 17.61 0.28
N GLY A 19 13.79 17.16 -0.99
CA GLY A 19 14.96 17.13 -1.88
C GLY A 19 16.03 16.08 -1.58
N TYR A 20 15.89 15.27 -0.52
CA TYR A 20 16.83 14.17 -0.23
C TYR A 20 16.46 12.87 -0.96
N ARG A 21 17.42 11.96 -1.14
CA ARG A 21 17.15 10.61 -1.69
C ARG A 21 16.23 9.82 -0.74
N SER A 22 15.02 9.54 -1.19
CA SER A 22 14.02 8.73 -0.50
C SER A 22 13.78 7.44 -1.28
N CYS A 23 13.53 6.35 -0.58
CA CYS A 23 13.16 5.08 -1.18
C CYS A 23 11.64 4.99 -1.26
N HIS A 24 11.09 4.83 -2.46
CA HIS A 24 9.67 4.55 -2.63
C HIS A 24 9.44 3.04 -2.62
N THR A 25 8.87 2.54 -1.53
CA THR A 25 8.76 1.10 -1.22
C THR A 25 7.50 0.44 -1.78
N GLY A 26 6.61 1.22 -2.41
CA GLY A 26 5.35 0.77 -2.97
C GLY A 26 4.96 1.54 -4.22
N ASP A 27 3.78 1.23 -4.71
CA ASP A 27 3.15 1.92 -5.83
C ASP A 27 2.06 2.88 -5.34
N ASP A 28 2.04 4.07 -5.93
CA ASP A 28 1.02 5.09 -5.67
C ASP A 28 -0.06 5.00 -6.75
N ILE A 29 -1.29 4.65 -6.36
CA ILE A 29 -2.44 4.49 -7.25
C ILE A 29 -3.41 5.64 -7.00
N GLY A 30 -3.41 6.63 -7.90
CA GLY A 30 -4.25 7.82 -7.81
C GLY A 30 -5.76 7.52 -7.93
N ALA A 31 -6.54 8.01 -6.98
CA ALA A 31 -8.00 7.86 -6.97
C ALA A 31 -8.66 8.92 -6.05
N PRO A 32 -9.92 9.33 -6.32
CA PRO A 32 -10.63 10.25 -5.44
C PRO A 32 -10.76 9.73 -4.00
N SER A 33 -10.72 10.64 -3.01
CA SER A 33 -11.01 10.32 -1.61
C SER A 33 -12.34 9.58 -1.48
N GLY A 34 -12.38 8.59 -0.60
CA GLY A 34 -13.55 7.73 -0.40
C GLY A 34 -13.66 6.57 -1.39
N THR A 35 -12.77 6.45 -2.39
CA THR A 35 -12.75 5.27 -3.28
C THR A 35 -12.46 3.99 -2.46
N PRO A 36 -13.24 2.90 -2.60
CA PRO A 36 -12.98 1.66 -1.88
C PRO A 36 -11.64 1.02 -2.26
N ILE A 37 -10.84 0.70 -1.23
CA ILE A 37 -9.61 -0.07 -1.34
C ILE A 37 -9.95 -1.55 -1.10
N LYS A 38 -9.47 -2.42 -1.98
CA LYS A 38 -9.79 -3.85 -1.96
C LYS A 38 -8.58 -4.68 -1.58
N ALA A 39 -8.78 -5.71 -0.76
CA ALA A 39 -7.74 -6.69 -0.43
C ALA A 39 -7.23 -7.36 -1.71
N ALA A 40 -5.90 -7.40 -1.87
CA ALA A 40 -5.24 -8.01 -3.02
C ALA A 40 -5.39 -9.54 -3.06
N ALA A 41 -5.46 -10.17 -1.88
CA ALA A 41 -5.62 -11.60 -1.68
C ALA A 41 -6.32 -11.89 -0.34
N ASP A 42 -6.71 -13.15 -0.13
CA ASP A 42 -7.26 -13.64 1.14
C ASP A 42 -6.22 -13.50 2.26
N GLY A 43 -6.64 -13.21 3.48
CA GLY A 43 -5.69 -13.07 4.59
C GLY A 43 -6.30 -12.63 5.91
N VAL A 44 -5.42 -12.22 6.82
CA VAL A 44 -5.76 -11.74 8.16
C VAL A 44 -5.19 -10.34 8.36
N VAL A 45 -6.00 -9.41 8.84
CA VAL A 45 -5.55 -8.06 9.21
C VAL A 45 -4.65 -8.17 10.43
N ILE A 46 -3.35 -7.94 10.25
CA ILE A 46 -2.35 -8.06 11.32
C ILE A 46 -2.06 -6.72 12.00
N SER A 47 -2.34 -5.60 11.34
CA SER A 47 -2.17 -4.27 11.92
C SER A 47 -3.12 -3.24 11.31
N ILE A 48 -3.61 -2.34 12.17
CA ILE A 48 -4.28 -1.10 11.82
C ILE A 48 -3.60 0.00 12.62
N ALA A 49 -3.05 0.99 11.94
CA ALA A 49 -2.30 2.06 12.58
C ALA A 49 -2.53 3.40 11.88
N SER A 50 -2.25 4.48 12.60
CA SER A 50 -2.38 5.85 12.13
C SER A 50 -1.14 6.67 12.47
N GLY A 51 -0.76 7.58 11.59
CA GLY A 51 0.32 8.54 11.82
C GLY A 51 1.57 8.25 11.00
N GLY A 52 2.60 9.07 11.21
CA GLY A 52 3.84 9.01 10.43
C GLY A 52 3.63 9.27 8.92
N PRO A 53 4.59 8.86 8.08
CA PRO A 53 4.54 9.13 6.64
C PRO A 53 3.37 8.42 5.95
N TYR A 54 2.96 7.25 6.45
CA TYR A 54 1.91 6.43 5.83
C TYR A 54 0.48 6.83 6.20
N GLY A 55 0.30 7.68 7.22
CA GLY A 55 -1.03 8.06 7.69
C GLY A 55 -1.81 6.85 8.21
N ASN A 56 -3.10 6.80 7.91
CA ASN A 56 -3.92 5.62 8.23
C ASN A 56 -3.56 4.49 7.29
N HIS A 57 -3.18 3.34 7.84
CA HIS A 57 -2.78 2.20 7.06
C HIS A 57 -3.18 0.86 7.67
N THR A 58 -3.40 -0.11 6.79
CA THR A 58 -3.79 -1.48 7.11
C THR A 58 -2.73 -2.45 6.59
N LEU A 59 -2.31 -3.42 7.41
CA LEU A 59 -1.45 -4.54 6.98
C LEU A 59 -2.24 -5.85 7.02
N ILE A 60 -2.10 -6.65 5.96
CA ILE A 60 -2.77 -7.93 5.81
C ILE A 60 -1.73 -9.00 5.53
N SER A 61 -1.68 -10.02 6.39
CA SER A 61 -0.87 -11.22 6.17
C SER A 61 -1.64 -12.21 5.31
N HIS A 62 -0.95 -12.74 4.31
CA HIS A 62 -1.47 -13.74 3.37
C HIS A 62 -0.86 -15.14 3.63
N GLY A 63 -0.11 -15.29 4.73
CA GLY A 63 0.67 -16.51 5.02
C GLY A 63 2.02 -16.54 4.30
N GLY A 64 2.90 -17.47 4.72
CA GLY A 64 4.19 -17.68 4.07
C GLY A 64 5.14 -16.46 4.06
N GLY A 65 4.96 -15.53 4.99
CA GLY A 65 5.73 -14.28 5.07
C GLY A 65 5.30 -13.19 4.08
N LEU A 66 4.22 -13.40 3.33
CA LEU A 66 3.66 -12.40 2.40
C LEU A 66 2.71 -11.45 3.14
N VAL A 67 2.98 -10.14 3.04
CA VAL A 67 2.16 -9.09 3.64
C VAL A 67 1.87 -8.01 2.59
N THR A 68 0.65 -7.50 2.58
CA THR A 68 0.30 -6.28 1.85
C THR A 68 0.01 -5.13 2.79
N MET A 69 0.41 -3.93 2.40
CA MET A 69 0.15 -2.69 3.12
C MET A 69 -0.69 -1.73 2.25
N TYR A 70 -1.69 -1.12 2.87
CA TYR A 70 -2.59 -0.15 2.24
C TYR A 70 -2.55 1.16 3.02
N ALA A 71 -1.87 2.18 2.52
CA ALA A 71 -1.62 3.44 3.22
C ALA A 71 -2.44 4.63 2.68
N HIS A 72 -2.31 5.77 3.36
CA HIS A 72 -3.02 7.04 3.11
C HIS A 72 -4.55 6.93 3.16
N GLN A 73 -5.09 5.99 3.93
CA GLN A 73 -6.52 5.76 4.00
C GLN A 73 -7.24 6.96 4.63
N SER A 74 -8.46 7.28 4.18
CA SER A 74 -9.33 8.25 4.86
C SER A 74 -10.00 7.62 6.08
N ARG A 75 -10.37 6.34 5.96
CA ARG A 75 -10.94 5.53 7.04
C ARG A 75 -10.66 4.05 6.82
N PHE A 76 -10.63 3.30 7.91
CA PHE A 76 -10.53 1.84 7.91
C PHE A 76 -11.88 1.20 7.53
N GLY A 77 -11.84 0.07 6.84
CA GLY A 77 -13.02 -0.74 6.50
C GLY A 77 -13.05 -2.10 7.21
N VAL A 78 -12.05 -2.36 8.05
CA VAL A 78 -11.82 -3.63 8.76
C VAL A 78 -11.25 -3.33 10.15
N THR A 79 -11.17 -4.35 11.00
CA THR A 79 -10.51 -4.31 12.31
C THR A 79 -9.32 -5.25 12.38
N GLN A 80 -8.40 -5.02 13.32
CA GLN A 80 -7.29 -5.94 13.56
C GLN A 80 -7.80 -7.33 13.96
N GLY A 81 -7.17 -8.39 13.44
CA GLY A 81 -7.57 -9.78 13.62
C GLY A 81 -8.66 -10.26 12.66
N GLN A 82 -9.28 -9.37 11.88
CA GLN A 82 -10.32 -9.73 10.94
C GLN A 82 -9.77 -10.56 9.77
N GLN A 83 -10.46 -11.66 9.42
CA GLN A 83 -10.23 -12.38 8.17
C GLN A 83 -10.86 -11.61 7.00
N VAL A 84 -10.14 -11.56 5.89
CA VAL A 84 -10.59 -10.89 4.67
C VAL A 84 -10.48 -11.81 3.47
N SER A 85 -11.42 -11.68 2.54
CA SER A 85 -11.33 -12.30 1.23
C SER A 85 -10.75 -11.31 0.19
N ARG A 86 -10.11 -11.83 -0.84
CA ARG A 86 -9.70 -11.08 -2.03
C ARG A 86 -10.89 -10.27 -2.55
N GLY A 87 -10.66 -8.99 -2.81
CA GLY A 87 -11.72 -8.09 -3.29
C GLY A 87 -12.62 -7.49 -2.20
N GLN A 88 -12.50 -7.93 -0.94
CA GLN A 88 -13.18 -7.31 0.19
C GLN A 88 -12.67 -5.89 0.41
N THR A 89 -13.57 -4.97 0.78
CA THR A 89 -13.17 -3.60 1.12
C THR A 89 -12.41 -3.59 2.45
N VAL A 90 -11.20 -3.02 2.45
CA VAL A 90 -10.33 -2.93 3.64
C VAL A 90 -10.17 -1.50 4.15
N GLY A 91 -10.59 -0.53 3.35
CA GLY A 91 -10.63 0.87 3.72
C GLY A 91 -10.93 1.71 2.50
N TYR A 92 -10.67 3.00 2.63
CA TYR A 92 -11.05 3.96 1.60
C TYR A 92 -9.91 4.93 1.37
N VAL A 93 -9.73 5.33 0.10
CA VAL A 93 -8.68 6.28 -0.29
C VAL A 93 -8.84 7.58 0.49
N GLY A 94 -7.71 8.14 0.88
CA GLY A 94 -7.63 9.46 1.48
C GLY A 94 -6.31 10.12 1.11
N SER A 95 -5.88 11.04 1.97
CA SER A 95 -4.64 11.79 1.83
C SER A 95 -4.00 11.99 3.21
N THR A 96 -4.13 11.02 4.12
CA THR A 96 -3.56 11.08 5.47
C THR A 96 -2.06 10.79 5.43
N GLY A 97 -1.28 11.33 6.38
CA GLY A 97 0.18 11.18 6.39
C GLY A 97 0.86 12.12 5.38
N TYR A 98 2.02 11.72 4.88
CA TYR A 98 2.80 12.50 3.90
C TYR A 98 2.31 12.20 2.49
N SER A 99 1.19 12.82 2.13
CA SER A 99 0.56 12.67 0.83
C SER A 99 0.30 14.04 0.21
N THR A 100 0.63 14.20 -1.07
CA THR A 100 0.39 15.44 -1.84
C THR A 100 -1.03 15.53 -2.40
N GLY A 101 -1.82 14.46 -2.30
CA GLY A 101 -3.20 14.41 -2.75
C GLY A 101 -3.78 12.98 -2.71
N PRO A 102 -5.09 12.80 -2.95
CA PRO A 102 -5.73 11.50 -2.78
C PRO A 102 -5.14 10.37 -3.64
N HIS A 103 -4.58 9.35 -2.98
CA HIS A 103 -4.07 8.14 -3.61
C HIS A 103 -4.01 6.98 -2.59
N LEU A 104 -3.84 5.76 -3.10
CA LEU A 104 -3.44 4.60 -2.31
C LEU A 104 -1.93 4.39 -2.50
N HIS A 105 -1.18 4.37 -1.40
CA HIS A 105 0.16 3.82 -1.41
C HIS A 105 0.10 2.32 -1.05
N PHE A 106 0.52 1.47 -1.96
CA PHE A 106 0.39 0.01 -1.87
C PHE A 106 1.77 -0.66 -1.87
N GLU A 107 2.06 -1.42 -0.81
CA GLU A 107 3.32 -2.17 -0.72
C GLU A 107 3.06 -3.68 -0.63
N VAL A 108 4.00 -4.46 -1.15
CA VAL A 108 4.08 -5.91 -0.95
C VAL A 108 5.39 -6.23 -0.25
N HIS A 109 5.30 -6.99 0.83
CA HIS A 109 6.45 -7.44 1.62
C HIS A 109 6.54 -8.95 1.58
N VAL A 110 7.77 -9.46 1.41
CA VAL A 110 8.08 -10.88 1.58
C VAL A 110 9.15 -10.98 2.67
N ASN A 111 8.78 -11.59 3.79
CA ASN A 111 9.64 -11.71 4.98
C ASN A 111 10.18 -10.35 5.47
N GLY A 112 9.33 -9.31 5.44
CA GLY A 112 9.67 -7.95 5.88
C GLY A 112 10.51 -7.14 4.89
N ILE A 113 10.80 -7.68 3.71
CA ILE A 113 11.52 -6.97 2.64
C ILE A 113 10.48 -6.45 1.63
N PRO A 114 10.52 -5.17 1.20
CA PRO A 114 9.66 -4.66 0.14
C PRO A 114 9.99 -5.22 -1.25
N TRP A 115 8.96 -5.56 -2.02
CA TRP A 115 9.05 -6.05 -3.40
C TRP A 115 8.17 -5.22 -4.31
N GLU A 116 8.54 -5.19 -5.60
CA GLU A 116 7.74 -4.58 -6.66
C GLU A 116 6.31 -5.15 -6.64
N PRO A 117 5.30 -4.36 -6.24
CA PRO A 117 3.94 -4.85 -6.05
C PRO A 117 3.33 -5.38 -7.35
N MET A 118 3.60 -4.74 -8.49
CA MET A 118 3.05 -5.17 -9.78
C MET A 118 3.60 -6.53 -10.25
N GLY A 119 4.64 -7.05 -9.60
CA GLY A 119 5.11 -8.43 -9.79
C GLY A 119 4.05 -9.51 -9.50
N TRP A 120 3.05 -9.21 -8.68
CA TRP A 120 1.89 -10.10 -8.43
C TRP A 120 0.73 -9.88 -9.42
N PHE A 121 0.84 -8.91 -10.31
CA PHE A 121 -0.17 -8.53 -11.29
C PHE A 121 0.32 -8.64 -12.74
N GLY A 122 1.43 -9.36 -12.97
CA GLY A 122 1.94 -9.70 -14.30
C GLY A 122 3.24 -8.99 -14.70
N GLU A 123 3.78 -8.10 -13.86
CA GLU A 123 5.10 -7.51 -14.06
C GLU A 123 6.22 -8.38 -13.45
N SER A 124 7.49 -7.95 -13.58
CA SER A 124 8.63 -8.68 -13.04
C SER A 124 8.71 -8.59 -11.52
N LYS A 125 8.76 -9.74 -10.83
CA LYS A 125 8.99 -9.82 -9.38
C LYS A 125 10.45 -9.54 -9.04
N HIS A 126 10.70 -8.46 -8.32
CA HIS A 126 12.02 -8.12 -7.82
C HIS A 126 11.93 -7.37 -6.48
N ARG A 127 13.01 -7.40 -5.69
CA ARG A 127 13.12 -6.61 -4.47
C ARG A 127 13.20 -5.14 -4.84
N VAL A 128 12.54 -4.28 -4.07
CA VAL A 128 12.75 -2.84 -4.18
C VAL A 128 14.16 -2.54 -3.66
N THR A 129 15.01 -2.00 -4.53
CA THR A 129 16.36 -1.57 -4.17
C THR A 129 16.47 -0.08 -4.37
N CYS A 130 16.99 0.62 -3.36
CA CYS A 130 17.25 2.04 -3.42
C CYS A 130 18.74 2.25 -3.13
N ALA A 131 19.50 2.49 -4.20
CA ALA A 131 20.92 2.92 -4.20
C ALA A 131 21.22 4.51 -4.26
#